data_AF-A0A5Y0RXL8-F1
#
_entry.id   AF-A0A5Y0RXL8-F1
#
_cell.length_a   1.000
_cell.length_b   1.000
_cell.length_c   1.000
_cell.angle_alpha   90.00
_cell.angle_beta   90.00
_cell.angle_gamma   90.00
#
_symmetry.space_group_name_H-M   'P 1'
#
loop_
_entity.id
_entity.type
_entity.pdbx_description
1 polymer ?
#
loop_
_entity_poly.entity_id
_entity_poly.type
_entity_poly.pdbx_seq_one_letter_code
_entity_poly.pdbx_strand_id
1 'polypeptide(L)'
;MIPANLSLVPLSPERRAAMQAIAEVEKKYERGVHIAEFAWAHAFFRILNGSKRITVKDISWFSPGLTAQALRGKKQDWLAAIDRLIESRGACCWLPLSVSDGWRLFPETKFQMSERCRRQNELSAEKYTRQRRREACQRETAYQALAGQAEIELAFHTPETVSSWSARWSGTELRQYDLEEMFWRWSERFPSLASMERWMMANQPFWSVMVESDALAKESPEPVRQLERWMVPNKLIHRSHA
;
A
#
# COMPACT_ATOMS: atom_id res chain seq x y z
N MET A 1 14.22 -1.62 -44.31
CA MET A 1 12.95 -1.12 -44.89
C MET A 1 11.90 -2.17 -44.62
N ILE A 2 10.83 -1.87 -43.87
CA ILE A 2 9.78 -2.86 -43.58
C ILE A 2 8.99 -3.08 -44.88
N PRO A 3 8.88 -4.33 -45.40
CA PRO A 3 8.08 -4.65 -46.58
C PRO A 3 6.63 -4.15 -46.42
N ALA A 4 6.00 -3.66 -47.50
CA ALA A 4 4.67 -3.06 -47.42
C ALA A 4 3.60 -4.02 -46.85
N ASN A 5 3.76 -5.32 -47.11
CA ASN A 5 2.94 -6.41 -46.57
C ASN A 5 3.19 -6.74 -45.08
N LEU A 6 4.21 -6.17 -44.46
CA LEU A 6 4.51 -6.28 -43.02
C LEU A 6 4.30 -4.95 -42.28
N SER A 7 3.80 -3.92 -42.97
CA SER A 7 3.43 -2.68 -42.30
C SER A 7 2.20 -2.91 -41.42
N LEU A 8 2.28 -2.53 -40.15
CA LEU A 8 1.16 -2.57 -39.22
C LEU A 8 0.14 -1.49 -39.64
N VAL A 9 -0.70 -1.82 -40.63
CA VAL A 9 -1.75 -0.93 -41.11
C VAL A 9 -2.94 -1.03 -40.16
N PRO A 10 -3.44 0.11 -39.64
CA PRO A 10 -4.67 0.11 -38.85
C PRO A 10 -5.85 -0.47 -39.62
N LEU A 11 -6.64 -1.31 -38.94
CA LEU A 11 -7.89 -1.86 -39.46
C LEU A 11 -8.92 -0.75 -39.72
N SER A 12 -8.97 0.26 -38.85
CA SER A 12 -9.92 1.38 -39.00
C SER A 12 -9.44 2.42 -40.04
N PRO A 13 -10.30 2.80 -41.00
CA PRO A 13 -9.96 3.79 -42.02
C PRO A 13 -9.66 5.17 -41.41
N GLU A 14 -10.30 5.52 -40.31
CA GLU A 14 -10.12 6.79 -39.61
C GLU A 14 -8.75 6.87 -38.96
N ARG A 15 -8.32 5.79 -38.30
CA ARG A 15 -6.98 5.73 -37.73
C ARG A 15 -5.91 5.76 -38.82
N ARG A 16 -6.13 5.05 -39.92
CA ARG A 16 -5.25 5.11 -41.08
C ARG A 16 -5.14 6.54 -41.61
N ALA A 17 -6.26 7.25 -41.73
CA ALA A 17 -6.28 8.65 -42.15
C ALA A 17 -5.52 9.55 -41.16
N ALA A 18 -5.67 9.35 -39.85
CA ALA A 18 -4.93 10.10 -38.83
C ALA A 18 -3.41 9.85 -38.94
N MET A 19 -2.98 8.60 -39.08
CA MET A 19 -1.55 8.26 -39.22
C MET A 19 -0.94 8.80 -40.52
N GLN A 20 -1.70 8.75 -41.63
CA GLN A 20 -1.25 9.32 -42.89
C GLN A 20 -1.20 10.85 -42.84
N ALA A 21 -2.20 11.50 -42.23
CA ALA A 21 -2.21 12.93 -42.00
C ALA A 21 -0.98 13.36 -41.19
N ILE A 22 -0.64 12.58 -40.16
CA ILE A 22 0.55 12.84 -39.35
C ILE A 22 1.81 12.80 -40.20
N ALA A 23 2.03 11.70 -40.91
CA ALA A 23 3.21 11.53 -41.75
C ALA A 23 3.32 12.58 -42.87
N GLU A 24 2.20 13.03 -43.43
CA GLU A 24 2.19 14.07 -44.46
C GLU A 24 2.55 15.46 -43.92
N VAL A 25 2.04 15.83 -42.75
CA VAL A 25 2.35 17.13 -42.13
C VAL A 25 3.79 17.15 -41.63
N GLU A 26 4.28 16.06 -41.03
CA GLU A 26 5.68 15.93 -40.62
C GLU A 26 6.66 16.05 -41.80
N LYS A 27 6.35 15.41 -42.93
CA LYS A 27 7.16 15.57 -44.16
C LYS A 27 7.18 17.01 -44.68
N LYS A 28 6.11 17.79 -44.47
CA LYS A 28 6.10 19.23 -44.84
C LYS A 28 6.97 20.04 -43.89
N TYR A 29 6.93 19.74 -42.60
CA TYR A 29 7.82 20.32 -41.59
C TYR A 29 9.28 20.06 -41.94
N GLU A 30 9.65 18.80 -42.25
CA GLU A 30 11.02 18.42 -42.63
C GLU A 30 11.53 19.15 -43.88
N ARG A 31 10.64 19.45 -44.83
CA ARG A 31 10.97 20.19 -46.06
C ARG A 31 11.02 21.70 -45.89
N GLY A 32 10.69 22.23 -44.70
CA GLY A 32 10.64 23.67 -44.43
C GLY A 32 9.56 24.42 -45.21
N VAL A 33 8.49 23.73 -45.63
CA VAL A 33 7.38 24.35 -46.37
C VAL A 33 6.45 25.05 -45.39
N HIS A 34 5.86 26.19 -45.79
CA HIS A 34 4.84 26.87 -44.99
C HIS A 34 3.66 25.94 -44.65
N ILE A 35 3.26 25.94 -43.38
CA ILE A 35 2.20 25.09 -42.85
C ILE A 35 0.98 25.95 -42.56
N ALA A 36 -0.14 25.58 -43.17
CA ALA A 36 -1.41 26.28 -42.98
C ALA A 36 -1.93 26.11 -41.55
N GLU A 37 -2.79 27.04 -41.12
CA GLU A 37 -3.54 26.90 -39.88
C GLU A 37 -4.35 25.59 -39.89
N PHE A 38 -4.33 24.86 -38.77
CA PHE A 38 -4.99 23.56 -38.60
C PHE A 38 -4.56 22.50 -39.63
N ALA A 39 -3.27 22.43 -39.96
CA ALA A 39 -2.73 21.55 -41.00
C ALA A 39 -3.00 20.06 -40.76
N TRP A 40 -3.00 19.59 -39.51
CA TRP A 40 -3.25 18.19 -39.17
C TRP A 40 -4.72 17.85 -39.36
N ALA A 41 -5.62 18.71 -38.89
CA ALA A 41 -7.06 18.55 -39.10
C ALA A 41 -7.43 18.58 -40.59
N HIS A 42 -6.86 19.52 -41.35
CA HIS A 42 -7.07 19.60 -42.80
C HIS A 42 -6.51 18.39 -43.55
N ALA A 43 -5.31 17.91 -43.19
CA ALA A 43 -4.74 16.71 -43.79
C ALA A 43 -5.62 15.48 -43.49
N PHE A 44 -6.09 15.35 -42.25
CA PHE A 44 -6.96 14.26 -41.82
C PHE A 44 -8.26 14.18 -42.59
N PHE A 45 -9.06 15.25 -42.63
CA PHE A 45 -10.33 15.21 -43.34
C PHE A 45 -10.18 15.10 -44.86
N ARG A 46 -9.07 15.60 -45.42
CA ARG A 46 -8.74 15.39 -46.83
C ARG A 46 -8.48 13.91 -47.14
N ILE A 47 -7.78 13.20 -46.26
CA ILE A 47 -7.48 11.77 -46.45
C ILE A 47 -8.72 10.92 -46.14
N LEU A 48 -9.49 11.29 -45.12
CA LEU A 48 -10.65 10.52 -44.67
C LEU A 48 -11.83 10.62 -45.64
N ASN A 49 -12.19 11.84 -46.04
CA ASN A 49 -13.42 12.12 -46.80
C ASN A 49 -13.16 12.70 -48.20
N GLY A 50 -11.90 12.98 -48.58
CA GLY A 50 -11.57 13.67 -49.82
C GLY A 50 -11.88 15.17 -49.82
N SER A 51 -12.39 15.70 -48.70
CA SER A 51 -12.87 17.08 -48.58
C SER A 51 -11.72 18.07 -48.43
N LYS A 52 -11.62 19.06 -49.33
CA LYS A 52 -10.70 20.20 -49.19
C LYS A 52 -11.17 21.22 -48.14
N ARG A 53 -12.48 21.30 -47.90
CA ARG A 53 -13.09 22.18 -46.90
C ARG A 53 -13.76 21.34 -45.83
N ILE A 54 -13.47 21.65 -44.56
CA ILE A 54 -14.06 20.95 -43.42
C ILE A 54 -15.50 21.44 -43.24
N THR A 55 -16.44 20.52 -43.41
CA THR A 55 -17.90 20.71 -43.31
C THR A 55 -18.43 20.33 -41.94
N VAL A 56 -19.67 20.71 -41.63
CA VAL A 56 -20.37 20.27 -40.41
C VAL A 56 -20.44 18.75 -40.34
N LYS A 57 -20.64 18.08 -41.49
CA LYS A 57 -20.70 16.61 -41.58
C LYS A 57 -19.38 15.96 -41.14
N ASP A 58 -18.25 16.56 -41.52
CA ASP A 58 -16.94 16.08 -41.12
C ASP A 58 -16.73 16.17 -39.60
N ILE A 59 -17.11 17.29 -38.98
CA ILE A 59 -17.00 17.49 -37.53
C ILE A 59 -18.03 16.64 -36.78
N SER A 60 -19.21 16.41 -37.36
CA SER A 60 -20.25 15.56 -36.77
C SER A 60 -19.83 14.09 -36.61
N TRP A 61 -18.72 13.68 -37.23
CA TRP A 61 -18.10 12.38 -36.96
C TRP A 61 -17.65 12.26 -35.49
N PHE A 62 -17.10 13.33 -34.92
CA PHE A 62 -16.69 13.39 -33.51
C PHE A 62 -17.90 13.59 -32.58
N SER A 63 -18.90 14.37 -33.01
CA SER A 63 -20.09 14.67 -32.21
C SER A 63 -21.35 14.40 -33.03
N PRO A 64 -21.90 13.17 -32.92
CA PRO A 64 -23.18 12.85 -33.56
C PRO A 64 -24.28 13.80 -33.06
N GLY A 65 -25.03 14.39 -33.99
CA GLY A 65 -26.09 15.36 -33.67
C GLY A 65 -25.63 16.83 -33.66
N LEU A 66 -24.35 17.11 -33.97
CA LEU A 66 -23.88 18.48 -34.13
C LEU A 66 -24.57 19.18 -35.31
N THR A 67 -25.34 20.22 -35.02
CA THR A 67 -26.02 21.03 -36.04
C THR A 67 -25.16 22.19 -36.53
N ALA A 68 -25.43 22.68 -37.74
CA ALA A 68 -24.74 23.86 -38.29
C ALA A 68 -24.90 25.10 -37.41
N GLN A 69 -26.04 25.22 -36.71
CA GLN A 69 -26.32 26.32 -35.79
C GLN A 69 -25.49 26.20 -34.51
N ALA A 70 -25.27 24.99 -33.98
CA ALA A 70 -24.42 24.76 -32.82
C ALA A 70 -22.93 24.98 -33.13
N LEU A 71 -22.51 24.80 -34.38
CA LEU A 71 -21.14 25.04 -34.85
C LEU A 71 -20.86 26.54 -35.14
N ARG A 72 -21.88 27.38 -35.30
CA ARG A 72 -21.68 28.83 -35.56
C ARG A 72 -20.84 29.45 -34.43
N GLY A 73 -19.79 30.17 -34.81
CA GLY A 73 -18.86 30.81 -33.86
C GLY A 73 -17.86 29.87 -33.18
N LYS A 74 -18.14 28.56 -33.07
CA LYS A 74 -17.27 27.56 -32.42
C LYS A 74 -16.42 26.74 -33.37
N LYS A 75 -16.52 27.00 -34.68
CA LYS A 75 -15.82 26.20 -35.70
C LYS A 75 -14.31 26.16 -35.48
N GLN A 76 -13.70 27.29 -35.12
CA GLN A 76 -12.26 27.36 -34.86
C GLN A 76 -11.87 26.52 -33.65
N ASP A 77 -12.65 26.54 -32.56
CA ASP A 77 -12.39 25.73 -31.37
C ASP A 77 -12.41 24.23 -31.69
N TRP A 78 -13.38 23.78 -32.49
CA TRP A 78 -13.43 22.40 -32.99
C TRP A 78 -12.21 22.03 -33.83
N LEU A 79 -11.80 22.92 -34.74
CA LEU A 79 -10.63 22.70 -35.58
C LEU A 79 -9.35 22.66 -34.74
N ALA A 80 -9.18 23.58 -33.79
CA ALA A 80 -8.05 23.60 -32.88
C ALA A 80 -7.97 22.34 -32.02
N ALA A 81 -9.10 21.88 -31.47
CA ALA A 81 -9.16 20.66 -30.69
C ALA A 81 -8.79 19.41 -31.51
N ILE A 82 -9.31 19.30 -32.74
CA ILE A 82 -9.01 18.16 -33.64
C ILE A 82 -7.55 18.22 -34.09
N ASP A 83 -7.07 19.40 -34.47
CA ASP A 83 -5.69 19.60 -34.90
C ASP A 83 -4.72 19.19 -33.80
N ARG A 84 -4.96 19.68 -32.57
CA ARG A 84 -4.12 19.35 -31.41
C ARG A 84 -4.23 17.88 -31.01
N LEU A 85 -5.39 17.26 -31.16
CA LEU A 85 -5.57 15.82 -30.93
C LEU A 85 -4.69 14.99 -31.86
N ILE A 86 -4.65 15.35 -33.15
CA ILE A 86 -3.89 14.62 -34.16
C ILE A 86 -2.38 14.89 -34.01
N GLU A 87 -2.00 16.15 -33.83
CA GLU A 87 -0.62 16.56 -33.57
C GLU A 87 -0.02 15.82 -32.37
N SER A 88 -0.78 15.75 -31.27
CA SER A 88 -0.36 15.07 -30.04
C SER A 88 -0.49 13.54 -30.08
N ARG A 89 -0.94 12.96 -31.20
CA ARG A 89 -1.19 11.52 -31.36
C ARG A 89 -2.13 10.97 -30.27
N GLY A 90 -3.12 11.77 -29.87
CA GLY A 90 -4.08 11.41 -28.84
C GLY A 90 -3.65 11.74 -27.40
N ALA A 91 -2.43 12.23 -27.16
CA ALA A 91 -1.98 12.59 -25.81
C ALA A 91 -2.75 13.79 -25.22
N CYS A 92 -3.25 14.68 -26.09
CA CYS A 92 -4.06 15.82 -25.72
C CYS A 92 -5.43 15.72 -26.39
N CYS A 93 -6.51 15.59 -25.60
CA CYS A 93 -7.89 15.67 -26.09
C CYS A 93 -8.59 16.84 -25.40
N TRP A 94 -8.81 17.92 -26.14
CA TRP A 94 -9.30 19.19 -25.60
C TRP A 94 -10.78 19.34 -25.92
N LEU A 95 -11.51 20.06 -25.08
CA LEU A 95 -12.89 20.43 -25.37
C LEU A 95 -12.93 21.22 -26.70
N PRO A 96 -13.92 20.97 -27.57
CA PRO A 96 -15.17 20.24 -27.31
C PRO A 96 -15.13 18.73 -27.60
N LEU A 97 -13.97 18.14 -27.91
CA LEU A 97 -13.85 16.70 -28.17
C LEU A 97 -14.02 15.88 -26.89
N SER A 98 -14.63 14.70 -27.01
CA SER A 98 -14.67 13.75 -25.91
C SER A 98 -13.40 12.91 -25.87
N VAL A 99 -12.98 12.51 -24.68
CA VAL A 99 -11.84 11.60 -24.49
C VAL A 99 -12.05 10.27 -25.23
N SER A 100 -13.30 9.81 -25.33
CA SER A 100 -13.64 8.62 -26.13
C SER A 100 -13.32 8.79 -27.62
N ASP A 101 -13.48 9.98 -28.19
CA ASP A 101 -13.14 10.22 -29.59
C ASP A 101 -11.63 10.19 -29.82
N GLY A 102 -10.87 10.74 -28.86
CA GLY A 102 -9.42 10.59 -28.84
C GLY A 102 -8.98 9.13 -28.80
N TRP A 103 -9.61 8.31 -27.96
CA TRP A 103 -9.31 6.88 -27.86
C TRP A 103 -9.75 6.06 -29.08
N ARG A 104 -10.76 6.51 -29.83
CA ARG A 104 -11.16 5.86 -31.10
C ARG A 104 -10.08 6.03 -32.16
N LEU A 105 -9.47 7.21 -32.25
CA LEU A 105 -8.36 7.47 -33.19
C LEU A 105 -7.02 6.91 -32.69
N PHE A 106 -6.75 7.01 -31.39
CA PHE A 106 -5.49 6.63 -30.76
C PHE A 106 -5.73 5.70 -29.55
N PRO A 107 -6.06 4.42 -29.80
CA PRO A 107 -6.33 3.46 -28.72
C PRO A 107 -5.09 3.14 -27.88
N GLU A 108 -3.89 3.32 -28.42
CA GLU A 108 -2.62 3.14 -27.70
C GLU A 108 -2.55 4.06 -26.50
N THR A 109 -3.04 5.29 -26.62
CA THR A 109 -3.03 6.27 -25.54
C THR A 109 -3.92 5.83 -24.39
N LYS A 110 -5.09 5.23 -24.69
CA LYS A 110 -5.96 4.62 -23.67
C LYS A 110 -5.21 3.53 -22.91
N PHE A 111 -4.56 2.62 -23.64
CA PHE A 111 -3.80 1.52 -23.06
C PHE A 111 -2.63 2.01 -22.21
N GLN A 112 -1.84 2.97 -22.71
CA GLN A 112 -0.72 3.55 -21.97
C GLN A 112 -1.17 4.26 -20.70
N MET A 113 -2.27 5.02 -20.76
CA MET A 113 -2.83 5.68 -19.57
C MET A 113 -3.33 4.65 -18.55
N SER A 114 -4.07 3.62 -19.00
CA SER A 114 -4.55 2.57 -18.09
C SER A 114 -3.41 1.80 -17.44
N GLU A 115 -2.37 1.46 -18.20
CA GLU A 115 -1.19 0.77 -17.67
C GLU A 115 -0.41 1.67 -16.71
N ARG A 116 -0.27 2.96 -17.00
CA ARG A 116 0.36 3.91 -16.06
C ARG A 116 -0.40 3.99 -14.74
N CYS A 117 -1.72 4.14 -14.80
CA CYS A 117 -2.56 4.15 -13.60
C CYS A 117 -2.46 2.83 -12.83
N ARG A 118 -2.50 1.69 -13.53
CA ARG A 118 -2.33 0.37 -12.94
C ARG A 118 -0.99 0.26 -12.21
N ARG A 119 0.11 0.61 -12.87
CA ARG A 119 1.47 0.58 -12.28
C ARG A 119 1.59 1.50 -11.07
N GLN A 120 1.02 2.70 -11.14
CA GLN A 120 1.00 3.62 -10.01
C GLN A 120 0.24 3.04 -8.81
N ASN A 121 -0.89 2.38 -9.06
CA ASN A 121 -1.68 1.71 -8.03
C ASN A 121 -0.93 0.51 -7.43
N GLU A 122 -0.28 -0.32 -8.26
CA GLU A 122 0.57 -1.44 -7.83
C GLU A 122 1.69 -0.95 -6.89
N LEU A 123 2.45 0.07 -7.30
CA LEU A 123 3.52 0.65 -6.50
C LEU A 123 3.01 1.22 -5.17
N SER A 124 1.85 1.88 -5.19
CA SER A 124 1.22 2.41 -3.98
C SER A 124 0.80 1.30 -3.03
N ALA A 125 0.17 0.24 -3.54
CA ALA A 125 -0.25 -0.92 -2.75
C ALA A 125 0.95 -1.66 -2.13
N GLU A 126 2.04 -1.80 -2.89
CA GLU A 126 3.29 -2.37 -2.38
C GLU A 126 3.87 -1.55 -1.23
N LYS A 127 3.92 -0.22 -1.38
CA LYS A 127 4.41 0.69 -0.33
C LYS A 127 3.66 0.48 0.99
N TYR A 128 2.32 0.50 0.96
CA TYR A 128 1.51 0.30 2.16
C TYR A 128 1.64 -1.11 2.73
N THR A 129 1.83 -2.11 1.88
CA THR A 129 2.06 -3.49 2.33
C THR A 129 3.39 -3.62 3.06
N ARG A 130 4.47 -3.03 2.52
CA ARG A 130 5.79 -2.99 3.17
C ARG A 130 5.73 -2.25 4.50
N GLN A 131 5.02 -1.12 4.54
CA GLN A 131 4.83 -0.35 5.77
C GLN A 131 4.13 -1.18 6.85
N ARG A 132 2.98 -1.80 6.53
CA ARG A 132 2.24 -2.65 7.49
C ARG A 132 3.06 -3.82 7.99
N ARG A 133 3.84 -4.47 7.12
CA ARG A 133 4.74 -5.56 7.52
C ARG A 133 5.83 -5.08 8.48
N ARG A 134 6.41 -3.90 8.22
CA ARG A 134 7.41 -3.30 9.10
C ARG A 134 6.83 -2.96 10.47
N GLU A 135 5.66 -2.33 10.50
CA GLU A 135 4.95 -2.00 11.75
C GLU A 135 4.59 -3.26 12.55
N ALA A 136 4.09 -4.31 11.89
CA ALA A 136 3.81 -5.59 12.54
C ALA A 136 5.07 -6.23 13.12
N CYS A 137 6.17 -6.27 12.36
CA CYS A 137 7.44 -6.81 12.83
C CYS A 137 8.02 -6.00 14.01
N GLN A 138 7.90 -4.67 13.97
CA GLN A 138 8.33 -3.81 15.07
C GLN A 138 7.50 -4.04 16.34
N ARG A 139 6.18 -4.16 16.21
CA ARG A 139 5.29 -4.50 17.34
C ARG A 139 5.64 -5.85 17.93
N GLU A 140 5.84 -6.87 17.10
CA GLU A 140 6.23 -8.20 17.55
C GLU A 140 7.58 -8.19 18.27
N THR A 141 8.58 -7.48 17.71
CA THR A 141 9.90 -7.35 18.35
C THR A 141 9.83 -6.61 19.67
N ALA A 142 9.04 -5.53 19.74
CA ALA A 142 8.82 -4.79 20.98
C ALA A 142 8.13 -5.66 22.03
N TYR A 143 7.12 -6.44 21.62
CA TYR A 143 6.45 -7.41 22.47
C TYR A 143 7.41 -8.45 23.03
N GLN A 144 8.22 -9.08 22.17
CA GLN A 144 9.22 -10.07 22.57
C GLN A 144 10.29 -9.48 23.49
N ALA A 145 10.75 -8.25 23.23
CA ALA A 145 11.70 -7.57 24.11
C ALA A 145 11.10 -7.30 25.50
N LEU A 146 9.84 -6.87 25.55
CA LEU A 146 9.13 -6.58 26.80
C LEU A 146 8.82 -7.88 27.57
N ALA A 147 8.42 -8.94 26.88
CA ALA A 147 8.26 -10.29 27.43
C ALA A 147 9.58 -10.82 28.00
N GLY A 148 10.68 -10.67 27.26
CA GLY A 148 12.01 -11.04 27.72
C GLY A 148 12.46 -10.23 28.94
N GLN A 149 12.14 -8.93 29.02
CA GLN A 149 12.40 -8.13 30.22
C GLN A 149 11.63 -8.66 31.44
N ALA A 150 10.34 -8.99 31.27
CA ALA A 150 9.53 -9.54 32.33
C ALA A 150 10.08 -10.88 32.83
N GLU A 151 10.49 -11.77 31.91
CA GLU A 151 11.07 -13.07 32.24
C GLU A 151 12.44 -12.94 32.92
N ILE A 152 13.29 -12.02 32.44
CA ILE A 152 14.58 -11.71 33.08
C ILE A 152 14.35 -11.20 34.51
N GLU A 153 13.43 -10.24 34.70
CA GLU A 153 13.12 -9.70 36.02
C GLU A 153 12.58 -10.78 36.96
N LEU A 154 11.68 -11.65 36.47
CA LEU A 154 11.13 -12.77 37.23
C LEU A 154 12.23 -13.68 37.78
N ALA A 155 13.31 -13.89 37.02
CA ALA A 155 14.46 -14.69 37.48
C ALA A 155 15.18 -14.09 38.72
N PHE A 156 14.97 -12.81 39.04
CA PHE A 156 15.51 -12.13 40.22
C PHE A 156 14.53 -12.07 41.41
N HIS A 157 13.32 -12.63 41.27
CA HIS A 157 12.35 -12.73 42.35
C HIS A 157 12.41 -14.08 43.09
N THR A 158 11.98 -14.05 44.35
CA THR A 158 11.71 -15.21 45.20
C THR A 158 10.19 -15.43 45.30
N PRO A 159 9.73 -16.62 45.74
CA PRO A 159 8.31 -16.86 46.08
C PRO A 159 7.70 -15.80 47.00
N GLU A 160 8.45 -15.25 47.95
CA GLU A 160 8.00 -14.16 48.83
C GLU A 160 7.78 -12.81 48.11
N THR A 161 8.41 -12.59 46.95
CA THR A 161 8.43 -11.29 46.26
C THR A 161 7.79 -11.31 44.87
N VAL A 162 7.41 -12.48 44.36
CA VAL A 162 6.83 -12.65 43.01
C VAL A 162 5.52 -11.87 42.80
N SER A 163 4.75 -11.65 43.88
CA SER A 163 3.54 -10.81 43.83
C SER A 163 3.82 -9.35 43.41
N SER A 164 5.03 -8.84 43.66
CA SER A 164 5.44 -7.50 43.21
C SER A 164 5.73 -7.47 41.70
N TRP A 165 6.33 -8.54 41.17
CA TRP A 165 6.54 -8.72 39.74
C TRP A 165 5.21 -8.80 39.00
N SER A 166 4.27 -9.63 39.47
CA SER A 166 2.97 -9.77 38.79
C SER A 166 2.17 -8.49 38.80
N ALA A 167 2.14 -7.75 39.91
CA ALA A 167 1.48 -6.44 39.99
C ALA A 167 2.08 -5.40 39.03
N ARG A 168 3.40 -5.45 38.80
CA ARG A 168 4.08 -4.57 37.85
C ARG A 168 3.71 -4.91 36.40
N TRP A 169 3.70 -6.19 36.04
CA TRP A 169 3.54 -6.63 34.66
C TRP A 169 2.09 -6.84 34.22
N SER A 170 1.14 -7.06 35.14
CA SER A 170 -0.29 -7.26 34.84
C SER A 170 -0.98 -6.06 34.19
N GLY A 171 -0.40 -4.86 34.28
CA GLY A 171 -0.90 -3.62 33.66
C GLY A 171 -0.21 -3.24 32.35
N THR A 172 0.67 -4.08 31.81
CA THR A 172 1.45 -3.80 30.59
C THR A 172 0.77 -4.38 29.33
N GLU A 173 1.40 -4.20 28.17
CA GLU A 173 0.92 -4.76 26.89
C GLU A 173 1.04 -6.30 26.81
N LEU A 174 1.66 -6.95 27.80
CA LEU A 174 1.77 -8.41 27.85
C LEU A 174 0.42 -9.07 28.08
N ARG A 175 0.22 -10.19 27.38
CA ARG A 175 -0.94 -11.04 27.60
C ARG A 175 -0.80 -11.75 28.94
N GLN A 176 -1.90 -11.83 29.68
CA GLN A 176 -1.94 -12.52 30.97
C GLN A 176 -1.51 -13.99 30.85
N TYR A 177 -1.86 -14.67 29.75
CA TYR A 177 -1.43 -16.05 29.47
C TYR A 177 0.09 -16.20 29.41
N ASP A 178 0.80 -15.25 28.82
CA ASP A 178 2.26 -15.31 28.69
C ASP A 178 2.93 -15.09 30.05
N LEU A 179 2.38 -14.20 30.88
CA LEU A 179 2.83 -14.00 32.27
C LEU A 179 2.58 -15.24 33.13
N GLU A 180 1.42 -15.87 32.99
CA GLU A 180 1.10 -17.15 33.65
C GLU A 180 2.09 -18.24 33.24
N GLU A 181 2.38 -18.35 31.94
CA GLU A 181 3.34 -19.34 31.45
C GLU A 181 4.77 -19.10 31.98
N MET A 182 5.23 -17.85 32.01
CA MET A 182 6.50 -17.48 32.62
C MET A 182 6.55 -17.86 34.10
N PHE A 183 5.48 -17.56 34.85
CA PHE A 183 5.38 -17.89 36.28
C PHE A 183 5.48 -19.39 36.51
N TRP A 184 4.72 -20.22 35.77
CA TRP A 184 4.72 -21.67 35.99
C TRP A 184 6.07 -22.30 35.69
N ARG A 185 6.75 -21.86 34.62
CA ARG A 185 8.12 -22.32 34.31
C ARG A 185 9.12 -21.89 35.40
N TRP A 186 8.94 -20.70 35.96
CA TRP A 186 9.77 -20.18 37.04
C TRP A 186 9.50 -20.91 38.38
N SER A 187 8.24 -21.22 38.69
CA SER A 187 7.84 -21.81 39.99
C SER A 187 8.39 -23.22 40.18
N GLU A 188 8.59 -23.97 39.10
CA GLU A 188 9.22 -25.31 39.11
C GLU A 188 10.61 -25.33 39.78
N ARG A 189 11.28 -24.17 39.88
CA ARG A 189 12.60 -24.06 40.48
C ARG A 189 12.57 -24.02 42.01
N PHE A 190 11.42 -23.74 42.64
CA PHE A 190 11.34 -23.42 44.07
C PHE A 190 10.67 -24.54 44.87
N PRO A 191 11.34 -25.10 45.90
CA PRO A 191 10.75 -26.15 46.74
C PRO A 191 9.48 -25.74 47.49
N SER A 192 9.35 -24.48 47.89
CA SER A 192 8.15 -23.95 48.56
C SER A 192 6.88 -24.04 47.71
N LEU A 193 7.03 -24.02 46.38
CA LEU A 193 5.93 -24.08 45.43
C LEU A 193 5.71 -25.49 44.86
N ALA A 194 6.44 -26.51 45.33
CA ALA A 194 6.37 -27.86 44.79
C ALA A 194 4.99 -28.52 44.96
N SER A 195 4.22 -28.13 45.99
CA SER A 195 2.85 -28.60 46.22
C SER A 195 1.81 -27.88 45.36
N MET A 196 2.21 -26.81 44.65
CA MET A 196 1.31 -25.97 43.88
C MET A 196 1.26 -26.47 42.43
N GLU A 197 0.32 -27.38 42.15
CA GLU A 197 0.18 -27.94 40.81
C GLU A 197 -0.65 -27.04 39.89
N ARG A 198 -0.19 -26.84 38.65
CA ARG A 198 -0.81 -25.94 37.66
C ARG A 198 -2.31 -26.20 37.44
N TRP A 199 -2.74 -27.46 37.45
CA TRP A 199 -4.15 -27.81 37.22
C TRP A 199 -5.06 -27.40 38.38
N MET A 200 -4.54 -27.30 39.62
CA MET A 200 -5.32 -26.83 40.78
C MET A 200 -5.76 -25.38 40.60
N MET A 201 -5.01 -24.62 39.81
CA MET A 201 -5.23 -23.20 39.55
C MET A 201 -5.74 -22.89 38.14
N ALA A 202 -6.05 -23.90 37.32
CA ALA A 202 -6.35 -23.72 35.88
C ALA A 202 -7.55 -22.80 35.57
N ASN A 203 -8.51 -22.68 36.49
CA ASN A 203 -9.69 -21.82 36.35
C ASN A 203 -9.65 -20.59 37.28
N GLN A 204 -8.54 -20.38 37.97
CA GLN A 204 -8.38 -19.26 38.89
C GLN A 204 -7.74 -18.07 38.16
N PRO A 205 -8.13 -16.83 38.48
CA PRO A 205 -7.48 -15.67 37.91
C PRO A 205 -6.03 -15.58 38.40
N PHE A 206 -5.14 -15.00 37.60
CA PHE A 206 -3.71 -15.00 37.91
C PHE A 206 -3.36 -14.35 39.25
N TRP A 207 -4.10 -13.33 39.68
CA TRP A 207 -3.87 -12.72 40.99
C TRP A 207 -4.11 -13.71 42.15
N SER A 208 -5.03 -14.67 42.01
CA SER A 208 -5.25 -15.73 43.01
C SER A 208 -4.05 -16.66 43.09
N VAL A 209 -3.43 -16.98 41.95
CA VAL A 209 -2.16 -17.74 41.89
C VAL A 209 -1.08 -17.04 42.71
N MET A 210 -0.99 -15.70 42.60
CA MET A 210 0.00 -14.94 43.37
C MET A 210 -0.26 -14.99 44.88
N VAL A 211 -1.52 -14.88 45.30
CA VAL A 211 -1.91 -14.97 46.71
C VAL A 211 -1.56 -16.33 47.30
N GLU A 212 -1.88 -17.43 46.60
CA GLU A 212 -1.54 -18.79 47.05
C GLU A 212 -0.02 -19.00 47.09
N SER A 213 0.72 -18.49 46.10
CA SER A 213 2.18 -18.59 46.09
C SER A 213 2.84 -17.85 47.26
N ASP A 214 2.31 -16.68 47.65
CA ASP A 214 2.79 -15.92 48.80
C ASP A 214 2.45 -16.62 50.14
N ALA A 215 1.28 -17.26 50.23
CA ALA A 215 0.90 -18.06 51.39
C ALA A 215 1.86 -19.26 51.57
N LEU A 216 2.08 -20.05 50.51
CA LEU A 216 2.99 -21.21 50.53
C LEU A 216 4.44 -20.81 50.85
N ALA A 217 4.90 -19.67 50.32
CA ALA A 217 6.21 -19.13 50.62
C ALA A 217 6.36 -18.77 52.12
N LYS A 218 5.31 -18.22 52.73
CA LYS A 218 5.31 -17.83 54.15
C LYS A 218 5.21 -19.03 55.11
N GLU A 219 4.46 -20.06 54.72
CA GLU A 219 4.31 -21.32 55.47
C GLU A 219 5.57 -22.20 55.40
N SER A 220 6.42 -21.98 54.41
CA SER A 220 7.64 -22.76 54.21
C SER A 220 8.67 -22.56 55.36
N PRO A 221 9.34 -23.63 55.80
CA PRO A 221 10.36 -23.55 56.86
C PRO A 221 11.49 -22.57 56.52
N GLU A 222 12.01 -21.86 57.52
CA GLU A 222 13.08 -20.89 57.37
C GLU A 222 14.31 -21.38 56.58
N PRO A 223 14.80 -22.64 56.76
CA PRO A 223 15.89 -23.16 55.94
C PRO A 223 15.58 -23.23 54.43
N VAL A 224 14.32 -23.50 54.07
CA VAL A 224 13.86 -23.53 52.67
C VAL A 224 13.86 -22.11 52.10
N ARG A 225 13.32 -21.14 52.84
CA ARG A 225 13.30 -19.72 52.42
C ARG A 225 14.72 -19.18 52.23
N GLN A 226 15.65 -19.55 53.10
CA GLN A 226 17.07 -19.19 52.95
C GLN A 226 17.70 -19.82 51.71
N LEU A 227 17.46 -21.12 51.47
CA LEU A 227 17.92 -21.80 50.26
C LEU A 227 17.42 -21.08 49.00
N GLU A 228 16.13 -20.75 48.94
CA GLU A 228 15.52 -20.08 47.78
C GLU A 228 16.11 -18.68 47.54
N ARG A 229 16.40 -17.91 48.59
CA ARG A 229 17.17 -16.66 48.48
C ARG A 229 18.58 -16.90 47.91
N TRP A 230 19.20 -18.04 48.20
CA TRP A 230 20.47 -18.45 47.60
C TRP A 230 20.34 -18.96 46.15
N MET A 231 19.16 -19.38 45.71
CA MET A 231 18.91 -19.83 44.32
C MET A 231 18.69 -18.69 43.33
N VAL A 232 18.35 -17.50 43.82
CA VAL A 232 18.12 -16.31 43.01
C VAL A 232 19.43 -15.53 42.81
N PRO A 233 19.77 -15.07 41.58
CA PRO A 233 21.02 -14.33 41.33
C PRO A 233 21.13 -12.98 42.06
N ASN A 234 20.03 -12.47 42.62
CA ASN A 234 20.01 -11.25 43.40
C ASN A 234 20.71 -11.47 44.77
N LYS A 235 22.00 -11.11 44.85
CA LYS A 235 22.82 -11.21 46.07
C LYS A 235 23.02 -9.90 46.80
N LEU A 236 22.25 -8.86 46.45
CA LEU A 236 22.28 -7.58 47.16
C LEU A 236 21.58 -7.74 48.51
N ILE A 237 22.27 -8.31 49.48
CA ILE A 237 21.78 -8.46 50.86
C ILE A 237 22.50 -7.43 51.75
N HIS A 238 21.72 -6.80 52.62
CA HIS A 238 22.11 -6.00 53.80
C HIS A 238 22.59 -4.55 53.60
N ARG A 239 21.64 -3.61 53.64
CA ARG A 239 21.89 -2.36 54.40
C ARG A 239 21.47 -2.64 55.84
N SER A 240 22.43 -2.92 56.71
CA SER A 240 22.24 -2.79 58.15
C SER A 240 21.81 -1.35 58.43
N HIS A 241 20.59 -1.15 58.92
CA HIS A 241 20.29 0.07 59.65
C HIS A 241 21.22 0.11 60.86
N ALA A 242 22.14 1.06 60.85
CA ALA A 242 22.89 1.49 62.02
C ALA A 242 22.04 2.45 62.86
#